data_AF-A0A0P6Y0Z7-F1
#
_entry.id   AF-A0A0P6Y0Z7-F1
#
_cell.length_a   1.000
_cell.length_b   1.000
_cell.length_c   1.000
_cell.angle_alpha   90.00
_cell.angle_beta   90.00
_cell.angle_gamma   90.00
#
_symmetry.space_group_name_H-M   'P 1'
#
loop_
_entity.id
_entity.type
_entity.pdbx_description
1 polymer ?
#
loop_
_entity_poly.entity_id
_entity_poly.type
_entity_poly.pdbx_seq_one_letter_code
_entity_poly.pdbx_strand_id
1 'polypeptide(L)'
;MMATVGVDCDVALFHAAVQGGEALGLIVEPRPRSGPAISLHFEAYPDALGQLQAVQHIWFTVLLADDLRNPDGTPHAVSAAEMRAGLYACLNQHAEIGLVTRLGTFTGLRSSGHILIENVYPGFSTALVQLSSDGGSFQPIPYAVYADSLWVDEALYHGARTWDNSYWRS
;
A
#
# COMPACT_ATOMS: atom_id res chain seq x y z
N MET A 1 17.33 0.85 0.13
CA MET A 1 17.10 -0.54 0.55
C MET A 1 15.63 -0.62 0.84
N MET A 2 14.92 -1.47 0.10
CA MET A 2 13.47 -1.49 0.15
C MET A 2 12.97 -2.00 1.51
N ALA A 3 11.94 -1.36 2.07
CA ALA A 3 11.29 -1.82 3.29
C ALA A 3 10.79 -3.27 3.16
N THR A 4 11.15 -4.10 4.13
CA THR A 4 10.78 -5.51 4.24
C THR A 4 9.63 -5.70 5.22
N VAL A 5 8.42 -5.83 4.67
CA VAL A 5 7.19 -6.08 5.43
C VAL A 5 7.32 -7.32 6.34
N GLY A 6 6.99 -7.14 7.61
CA GLY A 6 7.10 -8.14 8.66
C GLY A 6 8.47 -8.22 9.33
N VAL A 7 9.42 -7.38 8.92
CA VAL A 7 10.75 -7.22 9.54
C VAL A 7 10.94 -5.79 10.00
N ASP A 8 11.00 -4.82 9.08
CA ASP A 8 11.27 -3.40 9.36
C ASP A 8 10.02 -2.50 9.25
N CYS A 9 8.88 -3.05 8.82
CA CYS A 9 7.59 -2.37 8.79
C CYS A 9 6.41 -3.36 8.79
N ASP A 10 5.19 -2.89 9.08
CA ASP A 10 3.97 -3.71 8.97
C ASP A 10 3.37 -3.70 7.57
N VAL A 11 3.48 -2.55 6.91
CA VAL A 11 3.06 -2.33 5.51
C VAL A 11 4.07 -1.42 4.83
N ALA A 12 4.08 -1.44 3.51
CA ALA A 12 4.84 -0.46 2.73
C ALA A 12 3.98 0.16 1.63
N LEU A 13 4.03 1.49 1.51
CA LEU A 13 3.37 2.23 0.44
C LEU A 13 4.39 2.68 -0.59
N PHE A 14 4.03 2.63 -1.87
CA PHE A 14 4.89 3.14 -2.93
C PHE A 14 4.07 3.72 -4.09
N HIS A 15 4.71 4.60 -4.84
CA HIS A 15 4.21 5.11 -6.11
C HIS A 15 5.42 5.51 -6.98
N ALA A 16 5.39 5.23 -8.28
CA ALA A 16 6.55 5.42 -9.17
C ALA A 16 7.09 6.87 -9.19
N ALA A 17 6.19 7.86 -9.06
CA ALA A 17 6.56 9.28 -9.03
C ALA A 17 7.07 9.79 -7.67
N VAL A 18 7.02 8.96 -6.61
CA VAL A 18 7.40 9.36 -5.25
C VAL A 18 8.69 8.63 -4.87
N GLN A 19 9.73 9.38 -4.49
CA GLN A 19 11.01 8.83 -4.04
C GLN A 19 11.62 7.79 -5.00
N GLY A 20 11.43 7.96 -6.30
CA GLY A 20 11.91 7.02 -7.32
C GLY A 20 11.23 5.65 -7.31
N GLY A 21 10.06 5.52 -6.67
CA GLY A 21 9.32 4.27 -6.55
C GLY A 21 9.73 3.41 -5.34
N GLU A 22 10.66 3.87 -4.50
CA GLU A 22 11.03 3.16 -3.28
C GLU A 22 9.83 3.06 -2.32
N ALA A 23 9.71 1.90 -1.66
CA ALA A 23 8.61 1.64 -0.76
C ALA A 23 8.87 2.25 0.62
N LEU A 24 7.94 3.10 1.05
CA LEU A 24 7.89 3.69 2.38
C LEU A 24 7.32 2.66 3.37
N GLY A 25 8.17 2.11 4.22
CA GLY A 25 7.75 1.27 5.34
C GLY A 25 7.00 2.07 6.40
N LEU A 26 5.88 1.54 6.88
CA LEU A 26 5.01 2.17 7.88
C LEU A 26 4.63 1.16 8.97
N ILE A 27 4.48 1.65 10.19
CA ILE A 27 4.01 0.88 11.34
C ILE A 27 2.51 1.08 11.47
N VAL A 28 1.76 -0.01 11.58
CA VAL A 28 0.31 0.01 11.71
C VAL A 28 -0.06 -0.03 13.19
N GLU A 29 -1.07 0.74 13.58
CA GLU A 29 -1.60 0.74 14.94
C GLU A 29 -2.04 -0.68 15.34
N PRO A 30 -1.44 -1.26 16.40
CA PRO A 30 -1.85 -2.56 16.88
C PRO A 30 -3.23 -2.42 17.54
N ARG A 31 -4.28 -2.87 16.85
CA ARG A 31 -5.60 -2.98 17.48
C ARG A 31 -5.55 -4.04 18.60
N PRO A 32 -6.36 -3.90 19.67
CA PRO A 32 -6.45 -4.92 20.72
C PRO A 32 -6.74 -6.31 20.13
N ARG A 33 -6.27 -7.35 20.82
CA ARG A 33 -6.07 -8.77 20.40
C ARG A 33 -7.08 -9.44 19.44
N SER A 34 -8.25 -8.89 19.17
CA SER A 34 -9.27 -9.43 18.27
C SER A 34 -9.55 -8.60 17.01
N GLY A 35 -8.94 -7.42 16.84
CA GLY A 35 -9.19 -6.53 15.70
C GLY A 35 -8.20 -6.71 14.54
N PRO A 36 -8.62 -6.52 13.28
CA PRO A 36 -7.72 -6.57 12.13
C PRO A 36 -6.82 -5.33 12.07
N ALA A 37 -5.55 -5.51 11.70
CA ALA A 37 -4.62 -4.41 11.39
C ALA A 37 -4.93 -3.75 10.04
N ILE A 38 -5.37 -4.55 9.06
CA ILE A 38 -5.79 -4.14 7.72
C ILE A 38 -7.18 -4.72 7.48
N SER A 39 -8.14 -3.88 7.06
CA SER A 39 -9.50 -4.30 6.71
C SER A 39 -9.71 -4.19 5.21
N LEU A 40 -10.23 -5.25 4.60
CA LEU A 40 -10.66 -5.28 3.20
C LEU A 40 -12.19 -5.28 3.16
N HIS A 41 -12.79 -4.39 2.38
CA HIS A 41 -14.24 -4.35 2.15
C HIS A 41 -14.50 -4.41 0.65
N PHE A 42 -15.46 -5.24 0.26
CA PHE A 42 -15.89 -5.41 -1.11
C PHE A 42 -17.32 -4.92 -1.24
N GLU A 43 -17.54 -4.01 -2.18
CA GLU A 43 -18.85 -3.46 -2.49
C GLU A 43 -19.10 -3.56 -3.99
N ALA A 44 -20.37 -3.62 -4.39
CA ALA A 44 -20.76 -3.61 -5.79
C ALA A 44 -21.93 -2.64 -5.97
N TYR A 45 -21.76 -1.67 -6.87
CA TYR A 45 -22.75 -0.63 -7.13
C TYR A 45 -23.14 -0.62 -8.60
N PRO A 46 -24.41 -0.41 -8.95
CA PRO A 46 -24.81 -0.20 -10.33
C PRO A 46 -24.26 1.15 -10.82
N ASP A 47 -23.64 1.15 -12.00
CA ASP A 47 -23.24 2.36 -12.69
C ASP A 47 -24.44 3.04 -13.39
N ALA A 48 -24.17 4.13 -14.12
CA ALA A 48 -25.20 4.89 -14.85
C ALA A 48 -25.94 4.06 -15.93
N LEU A 49 -25.37 2.93 -16.35
CA LEU A 49 -25.94 1.99 -17.33
C LEU A 49 -26.55 0.75 -16.66
N GLY A 50 -26.58 0.71 -15.32
CA GLY A 50 -27.09 -0.40 -14.53
C GLY A 50 -26.15 -1.61 -14.46
N GLN A 51 -24.89 -1.48 -14.91
CA GLN A 51 -23.90 -2.54 -14.78
C GLN A 51 -23.28 -2.49 -13.38
N LEU A 52 -23.14 -3.65 -12.72
CA LEU A 52 -22.48 -3.71 -11.42
C LEU A 52 -20.99 -3.46 -11.56
N GLN A 53 -20.51 -2.43 -10.89
CA GLN A 53 -19.08 -2.16 -10.70
C GLN A 53 -18.67 -2.59 -9.30
N ALA A 54 -17.72 -3.52 -9.24
CA ALA A 54 -17.13 -3.95 -7.99
C ALA A 54 -16.02 -2.97 -7.58
N VAL A 55 -16.03 -2.61 -6.30
CA VAL A 55 -15.05 -1.74 -5.65
C VAL A 55 -14.52 -2.45 -4.42
N GLN A 56 -13.20 -2.47 -4.27
CA GLN A 56 -12.55 -2.86 -3.04
C GLN A 56 -12.05 -1.61 -2.32
N HIS A 57 -12.22 -1.59 -1.01
CA HIS A 57 -11.65 -0.60 -0.13
C HIS A 57 -10.73 -1.29 0.89
N ILE A 58 -9.62 -0.63 1.20
CA ILE A 58 -8.60 -1.08 2.14
C ILE A 58 -8.40 0.00 3.18
N TRP A 59 -8.58 -0.35 4.47
CA TRP A 59 -8.31 0.54 5.59
C TRP A 59 -7.23 0.00 6.50
N PHE A 60 -6.37 0.90 6.96
CA PHE A 60 -5.37 0.66 7.98
C PHE A 60 -5.04 1.98 8.69
N THR A 61 -4.61 1.90 9.94
CA THR A 61 -4.20 3.08 10.71
C THR A 61 -2.70 3.08 10.87
N VAL A 62 -2.01 4.11 10.41
CA VAL A 62 -0.57 4.27 10.56
C VAL A 62 -0.25 4.99 11.88
N LEU A 63 0.75 4.52 12.61
CA LEU A 63 1.35 5.24 13.73
C LEU A 63 2.42 6.20 13.22
N LEU A 64 2.38 7.45 13.67
CA LEU A 64 3.35 8.49 13.36
C LEU A 64 3.99 8.98 14.66
N ALA A 65 5.16 8.42 15.00
CA ALA A 65 5.97 8.79 16.16
C ALA A 65 7.45 8.55 15.86
N ASP A 66 8.35 9.18 16.64
CA ASP A 66 9.80 9.04 16.45
C ASP A 66 10.39 7.84 17.22
N ASP A 67 9.66 7.28 18.19
CA ASP A 67 10.10 6.18 19.06
C ASP A 67 9.48 4.83 18.70
N LEU A 68 9.02 4.69 17.45
CA LEU A 68 8.41 3.46 16.95
C LEU A 68 9.39 2.28 16.90
N ARG A 69 8.81 1.09 16.97
CA ARG A 69 9.51 -0.19 16.84
C ARG A 69 9.01 -0.95 15.63
N ASN A 70 9.94 -1.57 14.94
CA ASN A 70 9.68 -2.49 13.84
C ASN A 70 9.09 -3.81 14.36
N PRO A 71 8.47 -4.63 13.49
CA PRO A 71 8.03 -5.98 13.85
C PRO A 71 9.12 -6.88 14.42
N ASP A 72 10.38 -6.70 14.02
CA ASP A 72 11.53 -7.43 14.58
C ASP A 72 12.02 -6.89 15.95
N GLY A 73 11.40 -5.82 16.45
CA GLY A 73 11.72 -5.17 17.73
C GLY A 73 12.83 -4.12 17.68
N THR A 74 13.47 -3.91 16.52
CA THR A 74 14.45 -2.84 16.34
C THR A 74 13.78 -1.46 16.28
N PRO A 75 14.50 -0.36 16.56
CA PRO A 75 13.96 0.99 16.34
C PRO A 75 13.59 1.23 14.87
N HIS A 76 12.45 1.87 14.63
CA HIS A 76 12.09 2.29 13.28
C HIS A 76 13.03 3.40 12.80
N ALA A 77 13.55 3.28 11.58
CA ALA A 77 14.61 4.16 11.10
C ALA A 77 14.09 5.51 10.57
N VAL A 78 12.81 5.57 10.20
CA VAL A 78 12.18 6.75 9.59
C VAL A 78 11.49 7.58 10.66
N SER A 79 11.74 8.89 10.67
CA SER A 79 11.08 9.81 11.62
C SER A 79 9.58 9.99 11.33
N ALA A 80 8.82 10.44 12.33
CA ALA A 80 7.41 10.76 12.16
C ALA A 80 7.17 11.79 11.03
N ALA A 81 8.07 12.77 10.90
CA ALA A 81 8.00 13.79 9.87
C ALA A 81 8.20 13.21 8.46
N GLU A 82 9.17 12.32 8.29
CA GLU A 82 9.45 11.65 7.02
C GLU A 82 8.33 10.68 6.63
N MET A 83 7.83 9.89 7.59
CA MET A 83 6.66 9.03 7.37
C MET A 83 5.45 9.84 6.91
N ARG A 84 5.14 10.95 7.58
CA ARG A 84 4.02 11.82 7.20
C ARG A 84 4.21 12.41 5.81
N ALA A 85 5.39 12.94 5.51
CA ALA A 85 5.69 13.53 4.21
C ALA A 85 5.58 12.51 3.06
N GLY A 86 6.12 11.31 3.26
CA GLY A 86 6.05 10.23 2.28
C GLY A 86 4.62 9.69 2.10
N LEU A 87 3.87 9.52 3.20
CA LEU A 87 2.46 9.13 3.14
C LEU A 87 1.65 10.14 2.32
N TYR A 88 1.84 11.44 2.57
CA TYR A 88 1.11 12.49 1.85
C TYR A 88 1.53 12.56 0.39
N ALA A 89 2.82 12.40 0.09
CA ALA A 89 3.31 12.37 -1.27
C ALA A 89 2.67 11.24 -2.08
N CYS A 90 2.56 10.04 -1.51
CA CYS A 90 1.88 8.89 -2.12
C CYS A 90 0.37 9.12 -2.27
N LEU A 91 -0.32 9.55 -1.21
CA LEU A 91 -1.77 9.78 -1.24
C LEU A 91 -2.18 10.92 -2.19
N ASN A 92 -1.30 11.89 -2.45
CA ASN A 92 -1.55 12.96 -3.43
C ASN A 92 -1.39 12.53 -4.90
N GLN A 93 -1.01 11.28 -5.17
CA GLN A 93 -0.93 10.77 -6.55
C GLN A 93 -2.29 10.33 -7.08
N HIS A 94 -3.25 10.05 -6.21
CA HIS A 94 -4.65 9.71 -6.52
C HIS A 94 -4.90 8.42 -7.32
N ALA A 95 -3.88 7.80 -7.92
CA ALA A 95 -3.96 6.55 -8.66
C ALA A 95 -2.63 5.80 -8.60
N GLU A 96 -2.61 4.55 -9.07
CA GLU A 96 -1.39 3.73 -9.18
C GLU A 96 -0.59 3.58 -7.88
N ILE A 97 -1.26 3.72 -6.74
CA ILE A 97 -0.65 3.51 -5.44
C ILE A 97 -0.50 2.00 -5.22
N GLY A 98 0.69 1.60 -4.79
CA GLY A 98 0.97 0.24 -4.36
C GLY A 98 0.98 0.12 -2.85
N LEU A 99 0.39 -0.95 -2.32
CA LEU A 99 0.41 -1.30 -0.91
C LEU A 99 0.95 -2.72 -0.75
N VAL A 100 2.13 -2.85 -0.16
CA VAL A 100 2.73 -4.13 0.22
C VAL A 100 2.28 -4.50 1.62
N THR A 101 1.78 -5.72 1.77
CA THR A 101 1.33 -6.32 3.03
C THR A 101 1.89 -7.73 3.15
N ARG A 102 1.70 -8.38 4.31
CA ARG A 102 2.01 -9.81 4.48
C ARG A 102 1.19 -10.74 3.58
N LEU A 103 0.03 -10.30 3.07
CA LEU A 103 -0.78 -11.05 2.12
C LEU A 103 -0.24 -10.94 0.69
N GLY A 104 0.66 -9.98 0.43
CA GLY A 104 1.14 -9.61 -0.89
C GLY A 104 0.91 -8.13 -1.17
N THR A 105 1.03 -7.78 -2.43
CA THR A 105 0.98 -6.42 -2.96
C THR A 105 -0.37 -6.18 -3.63
N PHE A 106 -1.08 -5.18 -3.12
CA PHE A 106 -2.23 -4.58 -3.80
C PHE A 106 -1.72 -3.43 -4.68
N THR A 107 -2.21 -3.35 -5.91
CA THR A 107 -1.72 -2.43 -6.95
C THR A 107 -2.89 -1.74 -7.63
N GLY A 108 -2.63 -0.65 -8.35
CA GLY A 108 -3.70 0.13 -8.98
C GLY A 108 -4.63 0.77 -7.96
N LEU A 109 -4.14 1.02 -6.74
CA LEU A 109 -4.95 1.63 -5.70
C LEU A 109 -5.07 3.14 -5.94
N ARG A 110 -6.24 3.68 -5.62
CA ARG A 110 -6.57 5.09 -5.67
C ARG A 110 -6.93 5.63 -4.30
N SER A 111 -6.50 6.86 -4.03
CA SER A 111 -6.94 7.66 -2.89
C SER A 111 -8.06 8.60 -3.36
N SER A 112 -9.30 8.16 -3.15
CA SER A 112 -10.51 8.88 -3.55
C SER A 112 -11.50 8.99 -2.39
N GLY A 113 -12.21 10.12 -2.27
CA GLY A 113 -13.18 10.35 -1.19
C GLY A 113 -12.50 10.65 0.15
N HIS A 114 -12.78 9.85 1.17
CA HIS A 114 -12.18 9.98 2.51
C HIS A 114 -10.80 9.34 2.55
N ILE A 115 -9.77 10.05 2.09
CA ILE A 115 -8.42 9.48 1.89
C ILE A 115 -7.62 9.29 3.18
N LEU A 116 -7.82 10.16 4.16
CA LEU A 116 -7.03 10.19 5.40
C LEU A 116 -7.81 10.86 6.54
N ILE A 117 -7.72 10.31 7.74
CA ILE A 117 -8.07 10.99 8.99
C ILE A 117 -6.86 10.92 9.93
N GLU A 118 -6.24 12.06 10.23
CA GLU A 118 -5.15 12.15 11.20
C GLU A 118 -5.67 12.61 12.56
N ASN A 119 -5.39 11.84 13.63
CA ASN A 119 -5.63 12.24 15.01
C ASN A 119 -4.30 12.57 15.69
N VAL A 120 -4.17 13.76 16.26
CA VAL A 120 -2.93 14.24 16.90
C VAL A 120 -3.05 14.14 18.42
N TYR A 121 -2.07 13.49 19.05
CA TYR A 121 -1.95 13.33 20.49
C TYR A 121 -0.67 14.01 21.01
N PRO A 122 -0.53 14.22 22.32
CA PRO A 122 0.73 14.63 22.90
C PRO A 122 1.82 13.56 22.65
N GLY A 123 2.72 13.82 21.69
CA GLY A 123 3.89 12.99 21.40
C GLY A 123 3.80 12.07 20.17
N PHE A 124 2.60 11.85 19.61
CA PHE A 124 2.42 11.04 18.40
C PHE A 124 1.13 11.42 17.66
N SER A 125 0.96 10.94 16.42
CA SER A 125 -0.33 10.96 15.73
C SER A 125 -0.67 9.59 15.13
N THR A 126 -1.93 9.41 14.80
CA THR A 126 -2.43 8.24 14.07
C THR A 126 -3.05 8.71 12.77
N ALA A 127 -2.89 7.95 11.68
CA ALA A 127 -3.44 8.31 10.39
C ALA A 127 -4.23 7.13 9.81
N LEU A 128 -5.56 7.20 9.87
CA LEU A 128 -6.45 6.23 9.23
C LEU A 128 -6.46 6.49 7.73
N VAL A 129 -5.90 5.56 6.97
CA VAL A 129 -5.82 5.61 5.51
C VAL A 129 -6.95 4.78 4.91
N GLN A 130 -7.54 5.27 3.82
CA GLN A 130 -8.39 4.48 2.93
C GLN A 130 -7.83 4.51 1.51
N LEU A 131 -7.60 3.32 0.95
CA LEU A 131 -7.30 3.14 -0.46
C LEU A 131 -8.41 2.34 -1.11
N SER A 132 -8.67 2.59 -2.39
CA SER A 132 -9.72 1.89 -3.14
C SER A 132 -9.18 1.35 -4.45
N SER A 133 -9.83 0.35 -5.02
CA SER A 133 -9.61 -0.07 -6.42
C SER A 133 -10.95 -0.48 -7.02
N ASP A 134 -11.08 -0.29 -8.32
CA ASP A 134 -12.15 -0.84 -9.15
C ASP A 134 -11.62 -2.00 -10.00
N GLY A 135 -12.54 -2.89 -10.39
CA GLY A 135 -12.24 -3.94 -11.37
C GLY A 135 -12.44 -5.36 -10.83
N GLY A 136 -11.86 -6.33 -11.55
CA GLY A 136 -12.12 -7.76 -11.34
C GLY A 136 -11.04 -8.53 -10.58
N SER A 137 -9.87 -7.93 -10.32
CA SER A 137 -8.75 -8.60 -9.63
C SER A 137 -8.40 -7.87 -8.34
N PHE A 138 -8.97 -8.39 -7.26
CA PHE A 138 -8.80 -7.89 -5.90
C PHE A 138 -7.75 -8.63 -5.07
N GLN A 139 -7.20 -9.70 -5.65
CA GLN A 139 -6.24 -10.54 -4.94
C GLN A 139 -4.87 -9.86 -4.91
N PRO A 140 -4.21 -9.79 -3.75
CA PRO A 140 -2.84 -9.32 -3.68
C PRO A 140 -1.93 -10.29 -4.43
N ILE A 141 -0.91 -9.75 -5.09
CA ILE A 141 0.10 -10.53 -5.83
C ILE A 141 1.42 -10.56 -5.05
N PRO A 142 2.26 -11.60 -5.17
CA PRO A 142 3.57 -11.56 -4.52
C PRO A 142 4.39 -10.36 -5.00
N TYR A 143 5.02 -9.61 -4.09
CA TYR A 143 5.77 -8.39 -4.44
C TYR A 143 6.85 -8.64 -5.49
N ALA A 144 7.57 -9.76 -5.41
CA ALA A 144 8.59 -10.11 -6.40
C ALA A 144 8.00 -10.24 -7.82
N VAL A 145 6.80 -10.81 -7.95
CA VAL A 145 6.10 -10.88 -9.25
C VAL A 145 5.79 -9.48 -9.76
N TYR A 146 5.30 -8.59 -8.89
CA TYR A 146 5.03 -7.21 -9.25
C TYR A 146 6.29 -6.45 -9.71
N ALA A 147 7.37 -6.54 -8.94
CA ALA A 147 8.63 -5.84 -9.21
C ALA A 147 9.30 -6.32 -10.49
N ASP A 148 9.23 -7.63 -10.78
CA ASP A 148 9.78 -8.22 -12.00
C ASP A 148 8.93 -7.94 -13.25
N SER A 149 7.64 -7.59 -13.08
CA SER A 149 6.70 -7.35 -14.17
C SER A 149 6.85 -5.93 -14.72
N LEU A 150 7.94 -5.72 -15.46
CA LEU A 150 8.28 -4.48 -16.13
C LEU A 150 8.22 -4.66 -17.65
N TRP A 151 7.80 -3.61 -18.35
CA TRP A 151 7.98 -3.56 -19.79
C TRP A 151 9.47 -3.48 -20.13
N VAL A 152 9.92 -4.45 -20.89
CA VAL A 152 11.31 -4.65 -21.30
C VAL A 152 11.32 -5.06 -22.76
N ASP A 153 12.39 -4.71 -23.47
CA ASP A 153 12.58 -5.19 -24.83
C ASP A 153 12.77 -6.72 -24.80
N GLU A 154 11.98 -7.44 -25.59
CA GLU A 154 12.00 -8.90 -25.67
C GLU A 154 13.37 -9.44 -26.11
N ALA A 155 14.11 -8.68 -26.94
CA ALA A 155 15.44 -9.06 -27.38
C ALA A 155 16.51 -8.92 -26.27
N LEU A 156 16.22 -8.14 -25.21
CA LEU A 156 17.13 -7.87 -24.10
C LEU A 156 16.72 -8.57 -22.81
N TYR A 157 15.53 -9.18 -22.77
CA TYR A 157 15.02 -9.82 -21.58
C TYR A 157 15.54 -11.25 -21.43
N HIS A 158 16.20 -11.52 -20.30
CA HIS A 158 16.70 -12.85 -19.92
C HIS A 158 16.17 -13.32 -18.56
N GLY A 159 15.10 -12.71 -18.06
CA GLY A 159 14.51 -13.05 -16.76
C GLY A 159 13.48 -14.19 -16.84
N ALA A 160 12.82 -14.46 -15.71
CA ALA A 160 11.87 -15.58 -15.57
C ALA A 160 10.40 -15.19 -15.90
N ARG A 161 10.12 -13.92 -16.21
CA ARG A 161 8.77 -13.44 -16.52
C ARG A 161 8.40 -13.66 -17.98
N THR A 162 7.18 -14.10 -18.21
CA THR A 162 6.60 -14.30 -19.54
C THR A 162 5.26 -13.58 -19.60
N TRP A 163 4.67 -13.47 -20.78
CA TRP A 163 3.32 -12.93 -20.94
C TRP A 163 2.29 -13.61 -20.02
N ASP A 164 2.42 -14.91 -19.83
CA ASP A 164 1.50 -15.74 -19.03
C ASP A 164 1.70 -15.65 -17.51
N ASN A 165 2.87 -15.20 -17.03
CA ASN A 165 3.19 -15.19 -15.60
C ASN A 165 3.57 -13.80 -15.06
N SER A 166 3.42 -12.76 -15.89
CA SER A 166 3.57 -11.36 -15.56
C SER A 166 2.28 -10.77 -15.02
N TYR A 167 2.43 -9.74 -14.18
CA TYR A 167 1.34 -8.85 -13.82
C TYR A 167 1.29 -7.66 -14.79
N TRP A 168 0.16 -7.51 -15.47
CA TRP A 168 -0.07 -6.40 -16.39
C TRP A 168 -0.75 -5.25 -15.65
N ARG A 169 -0.07 -4.11 -15.63
CA ARG A 169 -0.63 -2.85 -15.11
C ARG A 169 -1.69 -2.37 -16.10
N SER A 170 -2.91 -2.12 -15.62
CA SER A 170 -3.98 -1.49 -16.40
C SER A 170 -3.69 -0.03 -16.66
#